data_AF-A0A1F2QEM1-F1
#
_entry.id   AF-A0A1F2QEM1-F1
#
_cell.length_a   1.000
_cell.length_b   1.000
_cell.length_c   1.000
_cell.angle_alpha   90.00
_cell.angle_beta   90.00
_cell.angle_gamma   90.00
#
_symmetry.space_group_name_H-M   'P 1'
#
loop_
_entity.id
_entity.type
_entity.pdbx_description
1 polymer ?
#
loop_
_entity_poly.entity_id
_entity_poly.type
_entity_poly.pdbx_seq_one_letter_code
_entity_poly.pdbx_strand_id
1 'polypeptide(L)'
;MGRLGDKRTSSELEIAVETLTLDDFVSDHPFPALVKIDVEGAEAEVLRGAASAISRGVCLVLELHGAAHAGEVVEILGEAGYCLESLEGLPVARPTQRTRLVARPNPS
;
A
#
# COMPACT_ATOMS: atom_id res chain seq x y z
N MET A 1 -8.75 5.62 -53.51
CA MET A 1 -8.77 6.71 -52.51
C MET A 1 -9.60 6.18 -51.33
N GLY A 2 -9.11 5.68 -50.20
CA GLY A 2 -7.79 5.70 -49.58
C GLY A 2 -7.94 6.05 -48.08
N ARG A 3 -8.22 5.05 -47.22
CA ARG A 3 -8.21 5.04 -45.72
C ARG A 3 -9.22 5.98 -45.02
N LEU A 4 -9.87 5.57 -43.92
CA LEU A 4 -9.32 5.33 -42.58
C LEU A 4 -10.40 4.52 -41.80
N GLY A 5 -10.20 3.25 -41.45
CA GLY A 5 -9.35 2.87 -40.32
C GLY A 5 -10.08 3.10 -38.99
N ASP A 6 -11.22 2.43 -38.77
CA ASP A 6 -11.90 2.33 -37.47
C ASP A 6 -10.97 1.61 -36.49
N LYS A 7 -10.10 2.38 -35.82
CA LYS A 7 -9.32 1.88 -34.69
C LYS A 7 -10.27 1.84 -33.51
N ARG A 8 -10.84 0.66 -33.25
CA ARG A 8 -11.37 0.33 -31.93
C ARG A 8 -10.22 0.44 -30.94
N THR A 9 -10.11 1.61 -30.32
CA THR A 9 -9.25 1.85 -29.17
C THR A 9 -9.80 1.01 -28.02
N SER A 10 -8.94 0.16 -27.45
CA SER A 10 -9.22 -0.75 -26.34
C SER A 10 -10.16 -0.10 -25.33
N SER A 11 -11.41 -0.57 -25.26
CA SER A 11 -12.34 -0.16 -24.21
C SER A 11 -11.81 -0.71 -22.89
N GLU A 12 -11.41 0.16 -21.97
CA GLU A 12 -11.15 -0.19 -20.57
C GLU A 12 -12.44 -0.81 -20.02
N LEU A 13 -12.43 -2.13 -19.86
CA LEU A 13 -13.55 -2.83 -19.22
C LEU A 13 -13.39 -2.61 -17.71
N GLU A 14 -14.25 -1.77 -17.14
CA GLU A 14 -14.37 -1.61 -15.69
C GLU A 14 -15.08 -2.84 -15.10
N ILE A 15 -14.52 -3.40 -14.03
CA ILE A 15 -15.12 -4.50 -13.28
C ILE A 15 -15.36 -4.01 -11.86
N ALA A 16 -16.62 -4.01 -11.43
CA ALA A 16 -16.97 -3.74 -10.05
C ALA A 16 -16.62 -4.96 -9.18
N VAL A 17 -15.88 -4.71 -8.10
CA VAL A 17 -15.53 -5.72 -7.10
C VAL A 17 -15.90 -5.20 -5.71
N GLU A 18 -16.33 -6.12 -4.84
CA GLU A 18 -16.50 -5.81 -3.43
C GLU A 18 -15.13 -5.73 -2.75
N THR A 19 -14.98 -4.77 -1.84
CA THR A 19 -13.76 -4.57 -1.06
C THR A 19 -14.08 -4.63 0.43
N LEU A 20 -13.08 -5.00 1.22
CA LEU A 20 -13.14 -4.96 2.68
C LEU A 20 -11.83 -4.39 3.22
N THR A 21 -11.85 -3.93 4.47
CA THR A 21 -10.65 -3.41 5.14
C THR A 21 -9.81 -4.56 5.72
N LEU A 22 -8.52 -4.29 6.00
CA LEU A 22 -7.69 -5.27 6.67
C LEU A 22 -8.19 -5.51 8.10
N ASP A 23 -8.62 -4.47 8.80
CA ASP A 23 -9.15 -4.61 10.16
C ASP A 23 -10.41 -5.49 10.20
N ASP A 24 -11.34 -5.31 9.24
CA ASP A 24 -12.53 -6.18 9.11
C ASP A 24 -12.11 -7.62 8.84
N PHE A 25 -11.20 -7.85 7.90
CA PHE A 25 -10.69 -9.19 7.59
C PHE A 25 -10.06 -9.85 8.83
N VAL A 26 -9.22 -9.13 9.58
CA VAL A 26 -8.50 -9.69 10.72
C VAL A 26 -9.41 -9.90 11.94
N SER A 27 -10.62 -9.32 11.96
CA SER A 27 -11.58 -9.54 13.05
C SER A 27 -12.07 -11.00 13.14
N ASP A 28 -12.17 -11.69 12.00
CA ASP A 28 -12.64 -13.08 11.89
C ASP A 28 -11.50 -14.08 11.59
N HIS A 29 -10.26 -13.60 11.53
CA HIS A 29 -9.09 -14.39 11.13
C HIS A 29 -7.93 -14.25 12.12
N PRO A 30 -6.97 -15.21 12.14
CA PRO A 30 -5.77 -15.06 12.95
C PRO A 30 -5.01 -13.78 12.61
N PHE A 31 -4.47 -13.11 13.62
CA PHE A 31 -3.69 -11.90 13.41
C PHE A 31 -2.43 -12.19 12.58
N PRO A 32 -2.19 -11.46 11.48
CA PRO A 32 -1.05 -11.71 10.61
C PRO A 32 0.25 -11.26 11.28
N ALA A 33 1.31 -12.04 11.12
CA ALA A 33 2.66 -11.62 11.50
C ALA A 33 3.27 -10.63 10.49
N LEU A 34 2.80 -10.66 9.24
CA LEU A 34 3.29 -9.86 8.13
C LEU A 34 2.16 -9.60 7.14
N VAL A 35 2.08 -8.39 6.59
CA VAL A 35 1.18 -8.05 5.48
C VAL A 35 1.99 -7.43 4.34
N LYS A 36 1.77 -7.91 3.11
CA LYS A 36 2.30 -7.29 1.89
C LYS A 36 1.23 -6.39 1.28
N ILE A 37 1.59 -5.14 0.98
CA ILE A 37 0.74 -4.16 0.30
C ILE A 37 1.40 -3.84 -1.04
N ASP A 38 0.75 -4.24 -2.12
CA ASP A 38 1.21 -4.08 -3.50
C ASP A 38 0.00 -3.72 -4.36
N VAL A 39 -0.45 -2.48 -4.21
CA VAL A 39 -1.62 -1.92 -4.87
C VAL A 39 -1.17 -0.70 -5.67
N GLU A 40 -1.74 -0.48 -6.85
CA GLU A 40 -1.38 0.69 -7.65
C GLU A 40 -2.20 1.92 -7.23
N GLY A 41 -1.62 2.79 -6.40
CA GLY A 41 -2.18 4.11 -6.06
C GLY A 41 -3.23 4.15 -4.94
N ALA A 42 -3.49 3.02 -4.27
CA ALA A 42 -4.43 2.93 -3.15
C ALA A 42 -3.74 2.62 -1.80
N GLU A 43 -2.41 2.79 -1.71
CA GLU A 43 -1.61 2.35 -0.56
C GLU A 43 -2.06 3.02 0.74
N ALA A 44 -2.29 4.34 0.71
CA ALA A 44 -2.75 5.09 1.88
C ALA A 44 -4.18 4.68 2.31
N GLU A 45 -5.06 4.31 1.37
CA GLU A 45 -6.41 3.82 1.68
C GLU A 45 -6.36 2.45 2.36
N VAL A 46 -5.50 1.55 1.88
CA VAL A 46 -5.24 0.26 2.53
C VAL A 46 -4.74 0.46 3.96
N LEU A 47 -3.81 1.38 4.18
CA LEU A 47 -3.30 1.68 5.53
C LEU A 47 -4.37 2.27 6.45
N ARG A 48 -5.25 3.14 5.94
CA ARG A 48 -6.39 3.67 6.71
C ARG A 48 -7.36 2.57 7.12
N GLY A 49 -7.60 1.58 6.26
CA GLY A 49 -8.37 0.36 6.58
C GLY A 49 -7.62 -0.66 7.44
N ALA A 50 -6.39 -0.38 7.85
CA ALA A 50 -5.54 -1.26 8.66
C ALA A 50 -5.16 -0.61 10.01
N ALA A 51 -5.87 0.45 10.44
CA ALA A 51 -5.48 1.26 11.58
C ALA A 51 -5.32 0.45 12.88
N SER A 52 -6.24 -0.49 13.15
CA SER A 52 -6.14 -1.38 14.30
C SER A 52 -4.97 -2.34 14.17
N ALA A 53 -4.79 -2.96 13.00
CA ALA A 53 -3.66 -3.86 12.75
C ALA A 53 -2.31 -3.15 12.89
N ILE A 54 -2.20 -1.93 12.36
CA ILE A 54 -1.03 -1.06 12.49
C ILE A 54 -0.77 -0.72 13.96
N SER A 55 -1.80 -0.30 14.72
CA SER A 55 -1.67 0.01 16.15
C SER A 55 -1.19 -1.18 16.99
N ARG A 56 -1.49 -2.41 16.55
CA ARG A 56 -1.08 -3.66 17.20
C ARG A 56 0.32 -4.12 16.80
N GLY A 57 0.99 -3.40 15.89
CA GLY A 57 2.37 -3.70 15.50
C GLY A 57 2.50 -4.76 14.41
N VAL A 58 1.58 -4.85 13.45
CA VAL A 58 1.76 -5.73 12.29
C VAL A 58 2.98 -5.29 11.46
N CYS A 59 3.84 -6.23 11.06
CA CYS A 59 4.94 -5.91 10.16
C CYS A 59 4.41 -5.74 8.72
N LEU A 60 4.86 -4.71 8.00
CA LEU A 60 4.38 -4.42 6.64
C LEU A 60 5.52 -4.48 5.62
N VAL A 61 5.21 -4.97 4.42
CA VAL A 61 6.06 -4.85 3.22
C VAL A 61 5.26 -4.10 2.17
N LEU A 62 5.74 -2.95 1.71
CA LEU A 62 4.99 -2.06 0.84
C LEU A 62 5.73 -1.81 -0.48
N GLU A 63 5.01 -1.76 -1.59
CA GLU A 63 5.46 -1.19 -2.85
C GLU A 63 4.71 0.12 -3.10
N LEU A 64 5.44 1.25 -3.12
CA LEU A 64 4.85 2.57 -3.28
C LEU A 64 4.78 2.97 -4.75
N HIS A 65 3.57 3.15 -5.28
CA HIS A 65 3.32 3.63 -6.62
C HIS A 65 2.98 5.13 -6.60
N GLY A 66 3.88 5.95 -7.13
CA GLY A 66 3.63 7.39 -7.24
C GLY A 66 4.11 8.21 -6.03
N ALA A 67 4.34 9.50 -6.27
CA ALA A 67 5.00 10.38 -5.30
C ALA A 67 3.99 11.01 -4.33
N ALA A 68 2.74 11.20 -4.78
CA ALA A 68 1.67 11.75 -3.97
C ALA A 68 1.33 10.80 -2.80
N HIS A 69 1.20 9.50 -3.07
CA HIS A 69 0.83 8.49 -2.08
C HIS A 69 1.96 8.18 -1.09
N ALA A 70 3.21 8.35 -1.50
CA ALA A 70 4.37 8.12 -0.64
C ALA A 70 4.39 9.04 0.59
N GLY A 71 3.94 10.30 0.46
CA GLY A 71 3.86 11.24 1.57
C GLY A 71 2.87 10.80 2.65
N GLU A 72 1.63 10.50 2.25
CA GLU A 72 0.59 10.03 3.17
C GLU A 72 0.97 8.73 3.88
N VAL A 73 1.60 7.79 3.16
CA VAL A 73 2.07 6.53 3.76
C VAL A 73 3.11 6.79 4.85
N VAL A 74 4.08 7.68 4.59
CA VAL A 74 5.09 8.05 5.58
C VAL A 74 4.46 8.73 6.79
N GLU A 75 3.48 9.60 6.59
CA GLU A 75 2.76 10.26 7.67
C GLU A 75 2.00 9.25 8.54
N ILE A 76 1.16 8.40 7.94
CA ILE A 76 0.36 7.40 8.66
C ILE A 76 1.26 6.46 9.48
N LEU A 77 2.31 5.91 8.86
CA LEU A 77 3.21 4.97 9.53
C LEU A 77 4.10 5.67 10.56
N GLY A 78 4.52 6.91 10.29
CA GLY A 78 5.29 7.73 11.22
C GLY A 78 4.50 8.08 12.49
N GLU A 79 3.23 8.47 12.35
CA GLU A 79 2.31 8.72 13.47
C GLU A 79 2.06 7.47 14.30
N ALA A 80 2.02 6.30 13.66
CA ALA A 80 1.93 5.01 14.33
C ALA A 80 3.25 4.52 14.95
N GLY A 81 4.35 5.28 14.83
CA GLY A 81 5.64 4.95 15.42
C GLY A 81 6.42 3.86 14.67
N TYR A 82 6.20 3.71 13.37
CA TYR A 82 6.94 2.74 12.55
C TYR A 82 8.25 3.33 12.02
N CYS A 83 9.25 2.46 11.87
CA CYS A 83 10.46 2.73 11.10
C CYS A 83 10.34 2.12 9.69
N LEU A 84 10.78 2.87 8.68
CA LEU A 84 10.81 2.42 7.29
C LEU A 84 12.22 2.05 6.89
N GLU A 85 12.38 0.88 6.28
CA GLU A 85 13.64 0.33 5.79
C GLU A 85 13.49 -0.07 4.32
N SER A 86 14.57 0.00 3.55
CA SER A 86 14.64 -0.67 2.24
C SER A 86 14.68 -2.19 2.43
N LEU A 87 14.54 -2.96 1.36
CA LEU A 87 14.65 -4.42 1.43
C LEU A 87 16.05 -4.90 1.88
N GLU A 88 17.06 -4.06 1.72
CA GLU A 88 18.43 -4.27 2.18
C GLU A 88 18.64 -3.87 3.66
N GLY A 89 17.59 -3.41 4.35
CA GLY A 89 17.65 -3.00 5.76
C GLY A 89 18.23 -1.62 5.99
N LEU A 90 18.27 -0.76 4.97
CA LEU A 90 18.73 0.62 5.12
C LEU A 90 17.57 1.55 5.49
N PRO A 91 17.70 2.44 6.48
CA PRO A 91 16.63 3.38 6.83
C PRO A 91 16.19 4.26 5.66
N VAL A 92 14.88 4.45 5.49
CA VAL A 92 14.29 5.30 4.44
C VAL A 92 13.41 6.37 5.06
N ALA A 93 13.88 7.62 5.10
CA ALA A 93 13.10 8.73 5.63
C ALA A 93 12.12 9.36 4.61
N ARG A 94 12.48 9.30 3.32
CA ARG A 94 11.69 9.90 2.23
C ARG A 94 11.72 8.97 1.02
N PRO A 95 10.79 8.02 0.93
CA PRO A 95 10.72 7.14 -0.22
C PRO A 95 10.29 7.91 -1.47
N THR A 96 10.80 7.47 -2.62
CA THR A 96 10.46 8.01 -3.94
C THR A 96 9.48 7.08 -4.66
N GLN A 97 9.10 7.41 -5.89
CA GLN A 97 8.23 6.54 -6.69
C GLN A 97 8.84 5.14 -6.89
N ARG A 98 8.01 4.10 -6.83
CA ARG A 98 8.37 2.69 -7.04
C ARG A 98 9.40 2.17 -6.03
N THR A 99 9.27 2.60 -4.78
CA THR A 99 10.14 2.12 -3.69
C THR A 99 9.48 0.93 -3.01
N ARG A 100 10.26 -0.15 -2.82
CA ARG A 100 9.88 -1.27 -1.96
C ARG A 100 10.47 -1.09 -0.58
N LEU A 101 9.62 -1.19 0.43
CA LEU A 101 9.96 -0.88 1.82
C LEU A 101 9.48 -1.99 2.74
N VAL A 102 10.14 -2.10 3.88
CA VAL A 102 9.66 -2.79 5.07
C VAL A 102 9.32 -1.74 6.11
N ALA A 103 8.11 -1.76 6.65
CA ALA A 103 7.75 -0.94 7.80
C ALA A 103 7.66 -1.83 9.04
N ARG A 104 8.43 -1.49 10.07
CA ARG A 104 8.47 -2.21 11.34
C ARG A 104 7.94 -1.32 12.46
N PRO A 105 7.11 -1.84 13.38
CA PRO A 105 6.79 -1.09 14.59
C PRO A 105 8.07 -0.88 15.39
N ASN A 106 8.24 0.29 15.99
CA ASN A 106 9.34 0.48 16.93
C ASN A 106 9.19 -0.49 18.12
N PRO A 107 10.28 -1.13 18.56
CA PRO A 107 10.26 -1.86 19.82
C PRO A 107 9.97 -0.85 20.95
N SER A 108 8.82 -1.02 21.59
CA SER A 108 8.40 -0.29 22.79
C SER A 108 9.36 -0.52 23.96
#